data_AF-A0A378IK03-F1
#
_entry.id   AF-A0A378IK03-F1
#
_cell.length_a   1.000
_cell.length_b   1.000
_cell.length_c   1.000
_cell.angle_alpha   90.00
_cell.angle_beta   90.00
_cell.angle_gamma   90.00
#
_symmetry.space_group_name_H-M   'P 1'
#
loop_
_entity.id
_entity.type
_entity.pdbx_description
1 polymer ?
#
loop_
_entity_poly.entity_id
_entity_poly.type
_entity_poly.pdbx_seq_one_letter_code
_entity_poly.pdbx_strand_id
1 'polypeptide(L)'
;MSKRDCYTLKLKLNVTKIPVDEREANIFAIYSLLSKEDLFKGAEGILPQVITKIKNIIENIDLDNEIEICESILKIKEEIKNHLNDASNSNLNDLLTAFNCTTNLTYKTILSFRQASVTKDRVVV
;
A
#
# COMPACT_ATOMS: atom_id res chain seq x y z
N MET A 1 28.34 -2.83 -6.36
CA MET A 1 27.02 -2.23 -6.10
C MET A 1 26.09 -3.32 -5.59
N SER A 2 25.54 -3.18 -4.38
CA SER A 2 24.70 -4.22 -3.76
C SER A 2 23.34 -4.32 -4.47
N LYS A 3 22.68 -5.48 -4.43
CA LYS A 3 21.30 -5.66 -4.92
C LYS A 3 20.33 -4.68 -4.23
N ARG A 4 20.60 -4.31 -2.98
CA ARG A 4 19.83 -3.31 -2.23
C ARG A 4 19.98 -1.90 -2.82
N ASP A 5 21.21 -1.48 -3.14
CA ASP A 5 21.47 -0.14 -3.68
C ASP A 5 20.77 0.09 -5.04
N CYS A 6 20.78 -0.93 -5.91
CA CYS A 6 20.09 -0.88 -7.20
C CYS A 6 18.56 -0.81 -7.05
N TYR A 7 18.01 -1.45 -6.02
CA TYR A 7 16.58 -1.42 -5.72
C TYR A 7 16.14 -0.05 -5.21
N THR A 8 16.91 0.56 -4.31
CA THR A 8 16.65 1.91 -3.79
C THR A 8 16.71 2.97 -4.90
N LEU A 9 17.66 2.87 -5.83
CA LEU A 9 17.74 3.76 -6.99
C LEU A 9 16.53 3.63 -7.93
N LYS A 10 16.06 2.40 -8.19
CA LYS A 10 14.84 2.17 -8.98
C LYS A 10 13.59 2.73 -8.30
N LEU A 11 13.49 2.61 -6.98
CA LEU A 11 12.39 3.21 -6.22
C LEU A 11 12.41 4.73 -6.29
N LYS A 12 13.57 5.36 -6.04
CA LYS A 12 13.74 6.82 -6.16
C LYS A 12 13.34 7.31 -7.54
N LEU A 13 13.82 6.65 -8.61
CA LEU A 13 13.47 6.97 -9.99
C LEU A 13 11.99 6.79 -10.33
N ASN A 14 11.25 5.96 -9.61
CA ASN A 14 9.83 5.76 -9.84
C ASN A 14 8.97 6.73 -9.03
N VAL A 15 9.42 7.07 -7.81
CA VAL A 15 8.79 8.11 -6.98
C VAL A 15 8.90 9.47 -7.67
N THR A 16 10.07 9.83 -8.19
CA THR A 16 10.28 11.12 -8.89
C THR A 16 9.51 11.27 -10.20
N LYS A 17 9.08 10.16 -10.82
CA LYS A 17 8.24 10.19 -12.03
C LYS A 17 6.78 10.55 -11.75
N ILE A 18 6.33 10.43 -10.50
CA ILE A 18 4.98 10.78 -10.10
C ILE A 18 5.00 12.23 -9.59
N PRO A 19 4.16 13.14 -10.13
CA PRO A 19 4.06 14.49 -9.63
C PRO A 19 3.77 14.53 -8.12
N VAL A 20 4.26 15.55 -7.40
CA VAL A 20 4.07 15.72 -5.94
C VAL A 20 2.59 15.60 -5.57
N ASP A 21 1.72 16.38 -6.19
CA ASP A 21 0.27 16.36 -5.93
C ASP A 21 -0.34 14.97 -6.13
N GLU A 22 0.11 14.23 -7.16
CA GLU A 22 -0.35 12.85 -7.39
C GLU A 22 0.20 11.89 -6.32
N ARG A 23 1.43 12.08 -5.84
CA ARG A 23 2.01 11.28 -4.74
C ARG A 23 1.23 11.47 -3.45
N GLU A 24 0.94 12.71 -3.08
CA GLU A 24 0.16 13.04 -1.89
C GLU A 24 -1.25 12.46 -1.95
N ALA A 25 -1.98 12.69 -3.05
CA ALA A 25 -3.33 12.18 -3.23
C ALA A 25 -3.39 10.64 -3.13
N ASN A 26 -2.36 9.97 -3.65
CA ASN A 26 -2.22 8.53 -3.60
C ASN A 26 -1.96 8.00 -2.18
N ILE A 27 -1.04 8.64 -1.45
CA ILE A 27 -0.73 8.27 -0.06
C ILE A 27 -1.96 8.50 0.83
N PHE A 28 -2.65 9.62 0.64
CA PHE A 28 -3.91 9.92 1.33
C PHE A 28 -5.01 8.90 1.03
N ALA A 29 -5.12 8.44 -0.23
CA ALA A 29 -6.10 7.43 -0.62
C ALA A 29 -5.86 6.09 0.11
N ILE A 30 -4.60 5.70 0.28
CA ILE A 30 -4.24 4.49 1.04
C ILE A 30 -4.53 4.69 2.53
N TYR A 31 -4.14 5.82 3.12
CA TYR A 31 -4.44 6.11 4.52
C TYR A 31 -5.96 6.04 4.79
N SER A 32 -6.74 6.64 3.89
CA SER A 32 -8.20 6.59 3.92
C SER A 32 -8.75 5.17 3.78
N LEU A 33 -8.12 4.34 2.95
CA LEU A 33 -8.48 2.93 2.80
C LEU A 33 -8.19 2.16 4.09
N LEU A 34 -6.97 2.26 4.63
CA LEU A 34 -6.54 1.58 5.86
C LEU A 34 -7.33 2.01 7.09
N SER A 35 -7.89 3.22 7.08
CA SER A 35 -8.78 3.72 8.13
C SER A 35 -10.16 3.07 8.12
N LYS A 36 -10.53 2.35 7.05
CA LYS A 36 -11.73 1.51 7.00
C LYS A 36 -11.41 0.13 7.57
N GLU A 37 -11.21 0.08 8.87
CA GLU A 37 -10.75 -1.13 9.58
C GLU A 37 -11.64 -2.35 9.31
N ASP A 38 -12.94 -2.15 9.13
CA ASP A 38 -13.91 -3.22 8.82
C ASP A 38 -13.60 -3.97 7.52
N LEU A 39 -12.90 -3.35 6.56
CA LEU A 39 -12.48 -4.02 5.33
C LEU A 39 -11.37 -5.05 5.57
N PHE A 40 -10.60 -4.89 6.65
CA PHE A 40 -9.40 -5.68 6.91
C PHE A 40 -9.51 -6.60 8.11
N LYS A 41 -10.53 -6.43 8.94
CA LYS A 41 -10.81 -7.33 10.06
C LYS A 41 -10.91 -8.78 9.57
N GLY A 42 -10.32 -9.69 10.31
CA GLY A 42 -10.48 -11.12 10.09
C GLY A 42 -11.87 -11.61 10.50
N ALA A 43 -12.13 -12.92 10.36
CA ALA A 43 -13.39 -13.53 10.77
C ALA A 43 -13.74 -13.29 12.25
N GLU A 44 -12.75 -13.06 13.09
CA GLU A 44 -12.92 -12.74 14.52
C GLU A 44 -13.23 -11.25 14.80
N GLY A 45 -13.36 -10.42 13.76
CA GLY A 45 -13.57 -8.98 13.91
C GLY A 45 -12.33 -8.21 14.40
N ILE A 46 -11.17 -8.86 14.46
CA ILE A 46 -9.90 -8.28 14.90
C ILE A 46 -9.14 -7.73 13.70
N LEU A 47 -8.64 -6.50 13.84
CA LEU A 47 -7.78 -5.86 12.84
C LEU A 47 -6.38 -6.47 12.87
N PRO A 48 -5.84 -6.98 11.75
CA PRO A 48 -4.47 -7.50 11.69
C PRO A 48 -3.44 -6.42 12.04
N GLN A 49 -2.43 -6.78 12.86
CA GLN A 49 -1.37 -5.85 13.29
C GLN A 49 -0.62 -5.21 12.12
N VAL A 50 -0.45 -5.93 11.01
CA VAL A 50 0.17 -5.42 9.79
C VAL A 50 -0.54 -4.17 9.25
N ILE A 51 -1.87 -4.08 9.36
CA ILE A 51 -2.63 -2.90 8.90
C ILE A 51 -2.35 -1.70 9.79
N THR A 52 -2.36 -1.89 11.11
CA THR A 52 -2.02 -0.83 12.08
C THR A 52 -0.60 -0.31 11.84
N LYS A 53 0.36 -1.20 11.61
CA LYS A 53 1.75 -0.81 11.35
C LYS A 53 1.92 -0.05 10.03
N ILE A 54 1.28 -0.52 8.95
CA ILE A 54 1.31 0.19 7.66
C ILE A 54 0.66 1.58 7.80
N LYS A 55 -0.46 1.68 8.50
CA LYS A 55 -1.14 2.95 8.76
C LYS A 55 -0.23 3.93 9.51
N ASN A 56 0.41 3.47 10.59
CA ASN A 56 1.34 4.27 11.37
C ASN A 56 2.55 4.74 10.55
N ILE A 57 3.08 3.88 9.66
CA ILE A 57 4.16 4.30 8.76
C ILE A 57 3.68 5.46 7.88
N ILE A 58 2.51 5.31 7.24
CA ILE A 58 1.94 6.32 6.33
C ILE A 58 1.61 7.64 7.03
N GLU A 59 1.09 7.58 8.25
CA GLU A 59 0.71 8.76 9.03
C GLU A 59 1.89 9.68 9.38
N ASN A 60 3.09 9.10 9.48
CA ASN A 60 4.29 9.81 9.90
C ASN A 60 5.25 10.15 8.75
N ILE A 61 4.84 9.96 7.48
CA ILE A 61 5.70 10.26 6.33
C ILE A 61 5.72 11.78 6.10
N ASP A 62 6.92 12.36 6.04
CA ASP A 62 7.11 13.65 5.37
C ASP A 62 6.96 13.51 3.85
N LEU A 63 5.87 14.07 3.31
CA LEU A 63 5.51 13.98 1.89
C LEU A 63 6.38 14.87 0.99
N ASP A 64 7.09 15.84 1.56
CA ASP A 64 8.05 16.69 0.85
C ASP A 64 9.43 16.01 0.73
N ASN A 65 9.67 14.94 1.50
CA ASN A 65 10.94 14.23 1.55
C ASN A 65 10.91 12.91 0.75
N GLU A 66 11.40 12.96 -0.49
CA GLU A 66 11.41 11.80 -1.38
C GLU A 66 12.21 10.60 -0.85
N ILE A 67 13.24 10.85 -0.05
CA ILE A 67 14.04 9.80 0.58
C ILE A 67 13.19 9.09 1.62
N GLU A 68 12.47 9.85 2.44
CA GLU A 68 11.59 9.33 3.49
C GLU A 68 10.41 8.55 2.91
N ILE A 69 9.82 9.02 1.80
CA ILE A 69 8.81 8.25 1.04
C ILE A 69 9.40 6.90 0.59
N CYS A 70 10.60 6.90 -0.01
CA CYS A 70 11.24 5.66 -0.46
C CYS A 70 11.53 4.70 0.70
N GLU A 71 12.04 5.22 1.82
CA GLU A 71 12.29 4.43 3.03
C GLU A 71 11.00 3.87 3.63
N SER A 72 9.92 4.65 3.61
CA SER A 72 8.62 4.22 4.10
C SER A 72 8.02 3.11 3.24
N ILE A 73 8.15 3.19 1.91
CA ILE A 73 7.77 2.11 0.99
C ILE A 73 8.56 0.83 1.28
N LEU A 74 9.86 0.95 1.59
CA LEU A 74 10.70 -0.19 1.96
C LEU A 74 10.24 -0.83 3.27
N LYS A 75 9.99 0.00 4.30
CA LYS A 75 9.48 -0.46 5.60
C LYS A 75 8.14 -1.17 5.45
N ILE A 76 7.21 -0.62 4.66
CA ILE A 76 5.91 -1.27 4.37
C ILE A 76 6.13 -2.64 3.72
N LYS A 77 7.00 -2.75 2.70
CA LYS A 77 7.28 -4.04 2.05
C LYS A 77 7.90 -5.06 2.99
N GLU A 78 8.77 -4.62 3.90
CA GLU A 78 9.35 -5.48 4.92
C GLU A 78 8.29 -5.97 5.92
N GLU A 79 7.42 -5.08 6.38
CA GLU A 79 6.31 -5.42 7.27
C GLU A 79 5.36 -6.43 6.64
N ILE A 80 5.03 -6.22 5.37
CA ILE A 80 4.21 -7.14 4.57
C ILE A 80 4.88 -8.51 4.46
N LYS A 81 6.19 -8.55 4.17
CA LYS A 81 6.93 -9.80 4.05
C LYS A 81 6.95 -10.59 5.36
N ASN A 82 7.04 -9.90 6.49
CA ASN A 82 7.03 -10.51 7.82
C ASN A 82 5.65 -11.08 8.20
N HIS A 83 4.58 -10.59 7.57
CA HIS A 83 3.19 -10.97 7.86
C HIS A 83 2.48 -11.68 6.69
N LEU A 84 3.23 -12.13 5.67
CA LEU A 84 2.66 -12.68 4.43
C LEU A 84 1.83 -13.96 4.67
N ASN A 85 2.14 -14.72 5.71
CA ASN A 85 1.47 -15.97 6.05
C ASN A 85 0.23 -15.78 6.94
N ASP A 86 -0.01 -14.56 7.46
CA ASP A 86 -1.08 -14.27 8.42
C ASP A 86 -2.38 -13.78 7.74
N ALA A 87 -2.38 -13.69 6.40
CA ALA A 87 -3.46 -13.05 5.65
C ALA A 87 -4.66 -13.99 5.43
N SER A 88 -5.59 -13.99 6.40
CA SER A 88 -6.88 -14.69 6.32
C SER A 88 -7.97 -13.92 5.56
N ASN A 89 -7.76 -12.63 5.30
CA ASN A 89 -8.71 -11.74 4.63
C ASN A 89 -8.29 -11.48 3.16
N SER A 90 -9.24 -11.59 2.21
CA SER A 90 -8.99 -11.37 0.78
C SER A 90 -8.55 -9.93 0.45
N ASN A 91 -9.14 -8.93 1.10
CA ASN A 91 -8.77 -7.52 0.93
C ASN A 91 -7.35 -7.25 1.45
N LEU A 92 -6.96 -7.93 2.53
CA LEU A 92 -5.58 -7.89 3.00
C LEU A 92 -4.65 -8.52 1.95
N ASN A 93 -4.96 -9.72 1.46
CA ASN A 93 -4.15 -10.36 0.41
C ASN A 93 -4.02 -9.52 -0.87
N ASP A 94 -5.10 -8.88 -1.30
CA ASP A 94 -5.11 -7.97 -2.45
C ASP A 94 -4.21 -6.74 -2.20
N LEU A 95 -4.30 -6.14 -1.01
CA LEU A 95 -3.42 -5.05 -0.59
C LEU A 95 -1.96 -5.48 -0.58
N LEU A 96 -1.65 -6.64 0.02
CA LEU A 96 -0.29 -7.19 0.08
C LEU A 96 0.27 -7.45 -1.33
N THR A 97 -0.56 -7.99 -2.21
CA THR A 97 -0.21 -8.27 -3.60
C THR A 97 0.08 -6.98 -4.38
N ALA A 98 -0.74 -5.94 -4.17
CA ALA A 98 -0.54 -4.64 -4.79
C ALA A 98 0.83 -4.02 -4.41
N PHE A 99 1.23 -4.11 -3.14
CA PHE A 99 2.53 -3.62 -2.68
C PHE A 99 3.73 -4.46 -3.15
N ASN A 100 3.54 -5.77 -3.35
CA ASN A 100 4.61 -6.68 -3.78
C ASN A 100 4.85 -6.69 -5.30
N CYS A 101 3.93 -6.17 -6.10
CA CYS A 101 4.10 -6.16 -7.55
C CYS A 101 5.18 -5.13 -7.97
N THR A 102 6.30 -5.64 -8.50
CA THR A 102 7.53 -4.88 -8.79
C THR A 102 7.41 -3.87 -9.92
N THR A 103 6.40 -4.01 -10.77
CA THR A 103 6.00 -3.05 -11.81
C THR A 103 4.92 -2.08 -11.36
N ASN A 104 4.26 -2.38 -10.23
CA ASN A 104 3.11 -1.65 -9.68
C ASN A 104 3.55 -0.67 -8.58
N LEU A 105 4.61 0.07 -8.87
CA LEU A 105 5.11 1.12 -7.97
C LEU A 105 4.33 2.43 -8.10
N THR A 106 3.32 2.45 -8.99
CA THR A 106 2.39 3.58 -9.13
C THR A 106 1.15 3.28 -8.31
N TYR A 107 0.98 4.04 -7.24
CA TYR A 107 -0.20 4.01 -6.38
C TYR A 107 -1.55 4.20 -7.12
N LYS A 108 -1.52 4.71 -8.37
CA LYS A 108 -2.64 4.75 -9.32
C LYS A 108 -3.38 3.41 -9.46
N THR A 109 -2.70 2.26 -9.34
CA THR A 109 -3.36 0.96 -9.48
C THR A 109 -4.20 0.59 -8.25
N ILE A 110 -3.86 1.11 -7.06
CA ILE A 110 -4.71 0.95 -5.85
C ILE A 110 -6.03 1.71 -6.02
N LEU A 111 -6.04 2.83 -6.74
CA LEU A 111 -7.29 3.51 -7.11
C LEU A 111 -8.14 2.70 -8.11
N SER A 112 -7.53 1.84 -8.94
CA SER A 112 -8.30 0.94 -9.81
C SER A 112 -9.02 -0.18 -9.03
N PHE A 113 -8.46 -0.61 -7.89
CA PHE A 113 -9.15 -1.51 -6.95
C PHE A 113 -10.46 -0.88 -6.43
N ARG A 114 -10.48 0.45 -6.20
CA ARG A 114 -11.67 1.20 -5.79
C ARG A 114 -12.83 1.08 -6.79
N GLN A 115 -12.56 0.83 -8.07
CA GLN A 115 -13.59 0.70 -9.11
C GLN A 115 -14.04 -0.75 -9.35
N ALA A 116 -13.15 -1.72 -9.13
CA ALA A 116 -13.47 -3.15 -9.26
C ALA A 116 -14.35 -3.67 -8.11
N SER A 117 -14.20 -3.14 -6.89
CA SER A 117 -15.06 -3.51 -5.76
C SER A 117 -16.47 -2.89 -5.84
N VAL A 118 -16.65 -1.80 -6.60
CA VAL A 118 -17.96 -1.16 -6.81
C VAL A 118 -18.77 -1.83 -7.91
N THR A 119 -18.12 -2.57 -8.83
CA THR A 119 -18.79 -3.23 -9.96
C THR A 119 -19.29 -4.64 -9.66
N LYS A 120 -18.87 -5.29 -8.56
CA LYS A 120 -19.40 -6.62 -8.18
C LYS A 120 -20.80 -6.60 -7.57
N ASP A 121 -21.29 -5.46 -7.07
CA ASP A 121 -22.63 -5.32 -6.47
C ASP A 121 -23.69 -4.78 -7.45
N ARG A 122 -23.42 -4.73 -8.76
CA ARG A 122 -24.34 -4.21 -9.78
C ARG A 122 -24.76 -5.19 -10.87
N VAL A 123 -24.81 -6.49 -10.56
CA VAL A 123 -25.57 -7.44 -11.39
C VAL A 123 -26.55 -8.19 -10.50
N VAL A 124 -27.64 -7.50 -10.17
CA VAL A 124 -28.92 -8.16 -9.93
C VAL A 124 -29.72 -7.95 -11.22
N VAL A 125 -29.83 -9.02 -12.01
CA VAL A 125 -30.88 -9.17 -13.02
C VAL A 125 -31.78 -10.28 -12.52
#